data_AF-A0A3M8C134-F1
#
_entry.id   AF-A0A3M8C134-F1
#
_cell.length_a   1.000
_cell.length_b   1.000
_cell.length_c   1.000
_cell.angle_alpha   90.00
_cell.angle_beta   90.00
_cell.angle_gamma   90.00
#
_symmetry.space_group_name_H-M   'P 1'
#
loop_
_entity.id
_entity.type
_entity.pdbx_description
1 polymer ?
#
loop_
_entity_poly.entity_id
_entity_poly.type
_entity_poly.pdbx_seq_one_letter_code
_entity_poly.pdbx_strand_id
1 'polypeptide(L)'
;MKLYDELYGQYEVEDVLAEIINTETIQRLKNIHQAGAAYLVNNEWNVTRYEHSLGVMLLIRKLGGTIEEQIAGLLHDVSHTAFSHVVDFVFDIKEQNYHEKIFENVVMNSEIPAILTKHDINLDDIFNIDMWSILEQPLPKLCADRLDYTLRDMYYYSIAP
;
A
#
# COMPACT_ATOMS: atom_id res chain seq x y z
N MET A 1 5.20 -6.62 16.54
CA MET A 1 4.55 -7.79 15.87
C MET A 1 5.54 -8.46 14.92
N LYS A 2 5.52 -9.78 14.73
CA LYS A 2 6.39 -10.45 13.72
C LYS A 2 5.64 -10.57 12.39
N LEU A 3 6.23 -10.06 11.32
CA LEU A 3 5.76 -10.17 9.94
C LEU A 3 6.71 -11.04 9.12
N TYR A 4 6.13 -11.76 8.18
CA TYR A 4 6.86 -12.48 7.14
C TYR A 4 6.30 -12.06 5.79
N ASP A 5 7.18 -11.66 4.89
CA ASP A 5 6.88 -11.39 3.49
C ASP A 5 7.78 -12.26 2.60
N GLU A 6 7.23 -12.81 1.53
CA GLU A 6 7.94 -13.75 0.65
C GLU A 6 9.14 -13.13 -0.08
N LEU A 7 9.09 -11.83 -0.39
CA LEU A 7 10.17 -11.13 -1.09
C LEU A 7 11.20 -10.58 -0.13
N TYR A 8 10.76 -10.01 1.00
CA TYR A 8 11.65 -9.25 1.89
C TYR A 8 12.07 -9.99 3.14
N GLY A 9 11.45 -11.13 3.46
CA GLY A 9 11.75 -11.98 4.60
C GLY A 9 11.00 -11.57 5.87
N GLN A 10 11.62 -11.88 7.03
CA GLN A 10 10.98 -11.69 8.33
C GLN A 10 11.43 -10.40 9.03
N TYR A 11 10.46 -9.64 9.56
CA TYR A 11 10.71 -8.43 10.34
C TYR A 11 9.91 -8.43 11.64
N GLU A 12 10.46 -7.76 12.64
CA GLU A 12 9.71 -7.33 13.82
C GLU A 12 9.36 -5.85 13.66
N VAL A 13 8.07 -5.54 13.63
CA VAL A 13 7.56 -4.18 13.43
C VAL A 13 7.14 -3.53 14.74
N GLU A 14 7.32 -2.21 14.77
CA GLU A 14 6.97 -1.29 15.86
C GLU A 14 5.46 -1.32 16.15
N ASP A 15 5.10 -0.95 17.37
CA ASP A 15 3.71 -1.06 17.87
C ASP A 15 2.73 -0.23 17.03
N VAL A 16 3.12 0.97 16.59
CA VAL A 16 2.26 1.81 15.72
C VAL A 16 1.93 1.13 14.40
N LEU A 17 2.91 0.51 13.74
CA LEU A 17 2.71 -0.23 12.50
C LEU A 17 1.87 -1.48 12.77
N ALA A 18 2.14 -2.20 13.86
CA ALA A 18 1.35 -3.36 14.24
C ALA A 18 -0.13 -3.02 14.48
N GLU A 19 -0.42 -1.89 15.15
CA GLU A 19 -1.80 -1.42 15.36
C GLU A 19 -2.47 -1.07 14.03
N ILE A 20 -1.79 -0.30 13.17
CA ILE A 20 -2.32 0.09 11.85
C ILE A 20 -2.60 -1.14 10.98
N ILE A 21 -1.67 -2.11 10.93
CA ILE A 21 -1.83 -3.33 10.13
C ILE A 21 -3.07 -4.12 10.54
N ASN A 22 -3.43 -4.10 11.82
CA ASN A 22 -4.57 -4.86 12.35
C ASN A 22 -5.91 -4.11 12.27
N THR A 23 -5.95 -2.88 11.74
CA THR A 23 -7.20 -2.15 11.50
C THR A 23 -8.07 -2.81 10.43
N GLU A 24 -9.39 -2.65 10.50
CA GLU A 24 -10.28 -3.13 9.44
C GLU A 24 -9.95 -2.47 8.10
N THR A 25 -9.54 -1.20 8.17
CA THR A 25 -9.10 -0.37 7.05
C THR A 25 -7.94 -0.98 6.25
N ILE A 26 -6.92 -1.55 6.91
CA ILE A 26 -5.85 -2.29 6.23
C ILE A 26 -6.27 -3.73 5.92
N GLN A 27 -6.94 -4.42 6.85
CA GLN A 27 -7.31 -5.83 6.67
C GLN A 27 -8.26 -6.04 5.47
N ARG A 28 -9.07 -5.05 5.11
CA ARG A 28 -9.94 -5.11 3.91
C ARG A 28 -9.15 -5.34 2.62
N LEU A 29 -7.89 -4.87 2.55
CA LEU A 29 -7.05 -4.96 1.36
C LEU A 29 -6.75 -6.41 0.95
N LYS A 30 -6.89 -7.37 1.87
CA LYS A 30 -6.80 -8.81 1.60
C LYS A 30 -7.86 -9.32 0.61
N ASN A 31 -8.90 -8.53 0.37
CA ASN A 31 -9.97 -8.86 -0.58
C ASN A 31 -9.90 -8.01 -1.86
N ILE A 32 -8.78 -7.32 -2.10
CA ILE A 32 -8.60 -6.44 -3.26
C ILE A 32 -7.39 -6.93 -4.05
N HIS A 33 -7.62 -7.53 -5.21
CA HIS A 33 -6.54 -8.01 -6.07
C HIS A 33 -5.77 -6.85 -6.70
N GLN A 34 -4.43 -6.93 -6.67
CA GLN A 34 -3.51 -5.94 -7.24
C GLN A 34 -3.76 -5.78 -8.75
N ALA A 35 -3.79 -6.90 -9.48
CA ALA A 35 -4.05 -6.94 -10.91
C ALA A 35 -5.55 -6.82 -11.29
N GLY A 36 -6.42 -6.50 -10.33
CA GLY A 36 -7.85 -6.31 -10.56
C GLY A 36 -8.53 -7.54 -11.16
N ALA A 37 -9.20 -7.38 -12.31
CA ALA A 37 -9.94 -8.46 -12.97
C ALA A 37 -9.04 -9.55 -13.58
N ALA A 38 -7.72 -9.35 -13.67
CA ALA A 38 -6.79 -10.34 -14.22
C ALA A 38 -6.83 -11.67 -13.46
N TYR A 39 -7.13 -11.63 -12.15
CA TYR A 39 -7.36 -12.81 -11.32
C TYR A 39 -8.48 -13.72 -11.86
N LEU A 40 -9.51 -13.16 -12.51
CA LEU A 40 -10.61 -13.95 -13.10
C LEU A 40 -10.20 -14.70 -14.37
N VAL A 41 -9.09 -14.30 -14.98
CA VAL A 41 -8.50 -14.98 -16.15
C VAL A 41 -7.51 -16.05 -15.69
N ASN A 42 -6.72 -15.75 -14.67
CA ASN A 42 -5.77 -16.68 -14.07
C ASN A 42 -5.80 -16.57 -12.54
N ASN A 43 -6.28 -17.61 -11.87
CA ASN A 43 -6.40 -17.63 -10.41
C ASN A 43 -5.03 -17.62 -9.70
N GLU A 44 -3.92 -17.87 -10.40
CA GLU A 44 -2.57 -17.71 -9.86
C GLU A 44 -2.18 -16.23 -9.73
N TRP A 45 -2.88 -15.32 -10.42
CA TRP A 45 -2.64 -13.88 -10.33
C TRP A 45 -3.45 -13.27 -9.19
N ASN A 46 -3.21 -13.77 -7.99
CA ASN A 46 -4.04 -13.54 -6.81
C ASN A 46 -3.44 -12.59 -5.78
N VAL A 47 -2.26 -12.00 -6.06
CA VAL A 47 -1.64 -10.97 -5.21
C VAL A 47 -2.67 -9.91 -4.85
N THR A 48 -2.79 -9.62 -3.56
CA THR A 48 -3.71 -8.60 -3.06
C THR A 48 -2.94 -7.33 -2.71
N ARG A 49 -3.68 -6.22 -2.59
CA ARG A 49 -3.12 -4.95 -2.15
C ARG A 49 -2.57 -5.03 -0.73
N TYR A 50 -3.05 -5.98 0.09
CA TYR A 50 -2.50 -6.19 1.42
C TYR A 50 -1.03 -6.64 1.37
N GLU A 51 -0.70 -7.65 0.56
CA GLU A 51 0.69 -8.11 0.45
C GLU A 51 1.57 -7.02 -0.16
N HIS A 52 1.05 -6.29 -1.14
CA HIS A 52 1.77 -5.17 -1.75
C HIS A 52 2.04 -4.02 -0.76
N SER A 53 1.03 -3.54 -0.03
CA SER A 53 1.22 -2.45 0.96
C SER A 53 2.17 -2.86 2.09
N LEU A 54 2.11 -4.10 2.58
CA LEU A 54 3.10 -4.62 3.52
C LEU A 54 4.50 -4.67 2.89
N GLY A 55 4.59 -5.09 1.64
CA GLY A 55 5.82 -5.12 0.87
C GLY A 55 6.49 -3.76 0.75
N VAL A 56 5.73 -2.75 0.33
CA VAL A 56 6.19 -1.36 0.21
C VAL A 56 6.69 -0.83 1.55
N MET A 57 5.92 -1.02 2.63
CA MET A 57 6.33 -0.66 3.99
C MET A 57 7.67 -1.31 4.38
N LEU A 58 7.85 -2.61 4.15
CA LEU A 58 9.08 -3.33 4.47
C LEU A 58 10.25 -2.91 3.57
N LEU A 59 10.00 -2.60 2.30
CA LEU A 59 11.03 -2.13 1.39
C LEU A 59 11.51 -0.73 1.80
N ILE A 60 10.61 0.18 2.16
CA ILE A 60 10.97 1.50 2.71
C ILE A 60 11.84 1.35 3.96
N ARG A 61 11.45 0.47 4.89
CA ARG A 61 12.27 0.13 6.07
C ARG A 61 13.66 -0.34 5.67
N LYS A 62 13.76 -1.27 4.72
CA LYS A 62 15.03 -1.83 4.24
C LYS A 62 15.93 -0.76 3.61
N LEU A 63 15.34 0.24 2.98
CA LEU A 63 16.04 1.37 2.37
C LEU A 63 16.37 2.50 3.36
N GLY A 64 15.99 2.36 4.63
CA GLY A 64 16.31 3.31 5.70
C GLY A 64 15.30 4.45 5.86
N GLY A 65 14.08 4.30 5.34
CA GLY A 65 13.00 5.27 5.53
C GLY A 65 12.53 5.35 6.98
N THR A 66 11.95 6.50 7.35
CA THR A 66 11.45 6.74 8.72
C THR A 66 10.21 5.90 9.03
N ILE A 67 9.74 5.94 10.28
CA ILE A 67 8.49 5.26 10.65
C ILE A 67 7.30 5.91 9.95
N GLU A 68 7.30 7.23 9.83
CA GLU A 68 6.28 8.01 9.12
C GLU A 68 6.26 7.65 7.64
N GLU A 69 7.43 7.51 6.99
CA GLU A 69 7.51 7.07 5.59
C GLU A 69 7.03 5.62 5.42
N GLN A 70 7.33 4.74 6.38
CA GLN A 70 6.79 3.37 6.40
C GLN A 70 5.27 3.37 6.56
N ILE A 71 4.70 4.24 7.40
CA ILE A 71 3.26 4.41 7.56
C ILE A 71 2.63 4.93 6.25
N ALA A 72 3.24 5.94 5.62
CA ALA A 72 2.80 6.44 4.33
C ALA A 72 2.81 5.32 3.28
N GLY A 73 3.88 4.52 3.22
CA GLY A 73 3.97 3.36 2.34
C GLY A 73 2.98 2.24 2.66
N LEU A 74 2.62 2.04 3.92
CA LEU A 74 1.58 1.07 4.29
C LEU A 74 0.18 1.55 3.88
N LEU A 75 -0.05 2.86 3.89
CA LEU A 75 -1.36 3.46 3.62
C LEU A 75 -1.56 3.86 2.16
N HIS A 76 -0.52 3.96 1.33
CA HIS A 76 -0.60 4.57 -0.01
C HIS A 76 -1.71 3.98 -0.91
N ASP A 77 -2.04 2.70 -0.70
CA ASP A 77 -3.05 1.96 -1.46
C ASP A 77 -4.37 1.76 -0.74
N VAL A 78 -4.54 2.33 0.46
CA VAL A 78 -5.71 2.11 1.32
C VAL A 78 -7.01 2.65 0.75
N SER A 79 -6.95 3.56 -0.23
CA SER A 79 -8.11 4.10 -0.93
C SER A 79 -8.49 3.32 -2.19
N HIS A 80 -7.69 2.35 -2.61
CA HIS A 80 -8.03 1.56 -3.77
C HIS A 80 -9.33 0.77 -3.56
N THR A 81 -10.22 0.87 -4.53
CA THR A 81 -11.51 0.19 -4.53
C THR A 81 -11.40 -1.18 -5.22
N ALA A 82 -12.43 -2.01 -5.07
CA ALA A 82 -12.48 -3.30 -5.77
C ALA A 82 -12.37 -3.10 -7.29
N PHE A 83 -11.60 -3.97 -7.95
CA PHE A 83 -11.29 -3.93 -9.38
C PHE A 83 -10.45 -2.73 -9.86
N SER A 84 -9.70 -2.07 -8.96
CA SER A 84 -8.76 -1.00 -9.32
C SER A 84 -9.46 0.09 -10.17
N HIS A 85 -8.97 0.38 -11.38
CA HIS A 85 -9.52 1.40 -12.27
C HIS A 85 -10.89 1.08 -12.88
N VAL A 86 -11.43 -0.14 -12.71
CA VAL A 86 -12.78 -0.46 -13.23
C VAL A 86 -13.84 0.39 -12.53
N VAL A 87 -13.61 0.77 -11.26
CA VAL A 87 -14.50 1.72 -10.56
C VAL A 87 -14.49 3.09 -11.23
N ASP A 88 -13.36 3.54 -11.78
CA ASP A 88 -13.24 4.84 -12.42
C ASP A 88 -14.14 4.92 -13.67
N PHE A 89 -14.31 3.80 -14.39
CA PHE A 89 -15.28 3.69 -15.49
C PHE A 89 -16.74 3.69 -15.02
N VAL A 90 -17.03 3.12 -13.85
CA VAL A 90 -18.39 3.14 -13.26
C VAL A 90 -18.79 4.55 -12.81
N PHE A 91 -17.83 5.36 -12.36
CA PHE A 91 -18.06 6.74 -11.91
C PHE A 91 -17.72 7.82 -12.95
N ASP A 92 -17.41 7.47 -14.20
CA ASP A 92 -17.06 8.38 -15.30
C ASP A 92 -15.88 9.33 -14.98
N ILE A 93 -14.88 8.84 -14.24
CA ILE A 93 -13.70 9.58 -13.83
C ILE A 93 -12.59 9.41 -14.87
N LYS A 94 -12.49 10.38 -15.78
CA LYS A 94 -11.57 10.34 -16.94
C LYS A 94 -10.08 10.37 -16.59
N GLU A 95 -9.72 10.78 -15.38
CA GLU A 95 -8.33 10.95 -14.93
C GLU A 95 -7.75 9.73 -14.20
N GLN A 96 -8.53 8.68 -13.93
CA GLN A 96 -8.09 7.47 -13.20
C GLN A 96 -7.48 7.71 -11.80
N ASN A 97 -7.79 8.85 -11.17
CA ASN A 97 -7.21 9.32 -9.89
C ASN A 97 -8.23 9.34 -8.73
N TYR A 98 -9.29 8.53 -8.80
CA TYR A 98 -10.33 8.55 -7.76
C TYR A 98 -9.79 8.14 -6.39
N HIS A 99 -8.90 7.15 -6.35
CA HIS A 99 -8.28 6.66 -5.12
C HIS A 99 -7.44 7.74 -4.43
N GLU A 100 -6.69 8.57 -5.17
CA GLU A 100 -5.98 9.73 -4.62
C GLU A 100 -6.96 10.75 -4.01
N LYS A 101 -8.08 11.03 -4.69
CA LYS A 101 -9.09 12.01 -4.23
C LYS A 101 -9.84 11.58 -2.97
N ILE A 102 -9.99 10.27 -2.73
CA ILE A 102 -10.67 9.75 -1.55
C ILE A 102 -9.70 9.34 -0.44
N PHE A 103 -8.39 9.35 -0.69
CA PHE A 103 -7.37 8.89 0.25
C PHE A 103 -7.49 9.55 1.62
N GLU A 104 -7.44 10.89 1.65
CA GLU A 104 -7.60 11.63 2.91
C GLU A 104 -8.92 11.31 3.60
N ASN A 105 -10.02 11.22 2.85
CA ASN A 105 -11.35 10.92 3.40
C ASN A 105 -11.40 9.50 4.02
N VAL A 106 -10.85 8.50 3.34
CA VAL A 106 -10.80 7.11 3.81
C VAL A 106 -9.97 7.03 5.09
N VAL A 107 -8.80 7.67 5.12
CA VAL A 107 -7.94 7.69 6.31
C VAL A 107 -8.62 8.46 7.45
N MET A 108 -9.18 9.63 7.21
CA MET A 108 -9.82 10.45 8.24
C MET A 108 -11.05 9.78 8.88
N ASN A 109 -11.77 8.93 8.14
CA ASN A 109 -12.95 8.21 8.63
C ASN A 109 -12.64 6.79 9.12
N SER A 110 -11.37 6.48 9.38
CA SER A 110 -10.91 5.17 9.86
C SER A 110 -10.39 5.21 11.30
N GLU A 111 -9.84 4.09 11.76
CA GLU A 111 -9.16 3.97 13.05
C GLU A 111 -7.76 4.64 13.05
N ILE A 112 -7.23 4.95 11.87
CA ILE A 112 -5.84 5.43 11.68
C ILE A 112 -5.54 6.74 12.42
N PRO A 113 -6.38 7.81 12.35
CA PRO A 113 -6.06 9.07 13.01
C PRO A 113 -5.92 8.94 14.52
N ALA A 114 -6.74 8.08 15.15
CA ALA A 114 -6.67 7.81 16.58
C ALA A 114 -5.37 7.07 16.96
N ILE A 115 -4.94 6.11 16.13
CA ILE A 115 -3.69 5.37 16.33
C ILE A 115 -2.49 6.32 16.16
N LEU A 116 -2.45 7.16 15.11
CA LEU A 116 -1.35 8.10 14.92
C LEU A 116 -1.25 9.11 16.06
N THR A 117 -2.40 9.64 16.52
CA THR A 117 -2.44 10.55 17.67
C THR A 117 -1.92 9.89 18.94
N LYS A 118 -2.25 8.61 19.17
CA LYS A 118 -1.76 7.84 20.33
C LYS A 118 -0.24 7.70 20.35
N HIS A 119 0.40 7.67 19.18
CA HIS A 119 1.84 7.50 19.01
C HIS A 119 2.59 8.82 18.73
N ASP A 120 1.94 9.97 18.95
CA ASP A 120 2.50 11.31 18.72
C ASP A 120 2.98 11.55 17.27
N ILE A 121 2.34 10.92 16.28
CA ILE A 121 2.64 11.09 14.85
C ILE A 121 1.64 12.08 14.24
N ASN A 122 2.17 13.08 13.53
CA ASN A 122 1.34 14.04 12.82
C ASN A 122 0.76 13.42 11.56
N LEU A 123 -0.56 13.42 11.45
CA LEU A 123 -1.28 12.88 10.30
C LEU A 123 -1.01 13.70 9.02
N ASP A 124 -0.79 15.01 9.14
CA ASP A 124 -0.52 15.87 7.97
C ASP A 124 0.78 15.49 7.25
N ASP A 125 1.78 14.99 8.00
CA ASP A 125 3.04 14.53 7.42
C ASP A 125 2.80 13.29 6.54
N ILE A 126 1.87 12.41 6.94
CA ILE A 126 1.51 11.20 6.18
C ILE A 126 0.84 11.56 4.85
N PHE A 127 0.02 12.62 4.81
CA PHE A 127 -0.63 13.09 3.59
C PHE A 127 0.31 13.80 2.61
N ASN A 128 1.49 14.23 3.06
CA ASN A 128 2.46 14.92 2.23
C ASN A 128 3.36 13.96 1.45
N ILE A 129 2.82 13.33 0.40
CA ILE A 129 3.51 12.34 -0.43
C ILE A 129 4.85 12.86 -0.99
N ASP A 130 4.94 14.16 -1.31
CA ASP A 130 6.16 14.79 -1.82
C ASP A 130 7.35 14.74 -0.83
N MET A 131 7.08 14.51 0.46
CA MET A 131 8.14 14.29 1.47
C MET A 131 8.75 12.89 1.39
N TRP A 132 8.04 11.92 0.83
CA TRP A 132 8.35 10.49 0.92
C TRP A 132 9.01 9.96 -0.34
N SER A 133 10.25 10.41 -0.58
CA SER A 133 11.00 10.08 -1.81
C SER A 133 11.37 8.60 -1.97
N ILE A 134 11.33 7.80 -0.90
CA ILE A 134 11.52 6.36 -1.01
C ILE A 134 10.22 5.72 -1.48
N LEU A 135 9.08 6.14 -0.94
CA LEU A 135 7.75 5.67 -1.33
C LEU A 135 7.47 5.95 -2.81
N GLU A 136 7.58 7.22 -3.21
CA GLU A 136 7.20 7.67 -4.55
C GLU A 136 8.15 8.74 -5.12
N GLN A 137 8.36 8.70 -6.44
CA GLN A 137 9.14 9.71 -7.18
C GLN A 137 8.59 9.91 -8.59
N PRO A 138 8.73 11.10 -9.19
CA PRO A 138 8.35 11.30 -10.58
C PRO A 138 9.16 10.41 -11.54
N LEU A 139 8.52 9.96 -12.62
CA LEU A 139 9.20 9.25 -13.69
C LEU A 139 10.36 10.08 -14.26
N PRO A 140 11.50 9.46 -14.63
CA PRO A 140 11.75 8.02 -14.75
C PRO A 140 12.42 7.38 -13.51
N LYS A 141 12.38 8.03 -12.34
CA LYS A 141 13.08 7.53 -11.15
C LYS A 141 12.39 6.27 -10.58
N LEU A 142 13.15 5.44 -9.87
CA LEU A 142 12.61 4.29 -9.15
C LEU A 142 12.11 4.72 -7.76
N CYS A 143 11.11 4.02 -7.24
CA CYS A 143 10.58 4.17 -5.89
C CYS A 143 10.09 2.82 -5.36
N ALA A 144 9.79 2.74 -4.06
CA ALA A 144 9.46 1.49 -3.37
C ALA A 144 8.16 0.87 -3.90
N ASP A 145 7.14 1.67 -4.18
CA ASP A 145 5.90 1.21 -4.81
C ASP A 145 6.18 0.44 -6.12
N ARG A 146 6.86 1.09 -7.07
CA ARG A 146 7.20 0.48 -8.37
C ARG A 146 8.05 -0.76 -8.27
N LEU A 147 9.02 -0.73 -7.35
CA LEU A 147 9.89 -1.87 -7.14
C LEU A 147 9.10 -3.05 -6.57
N ASP A 148 8.21 -2.81 -5.60
CA ASP A 148 7.44 -3.88 -4.98
C ASP A 148 6.49 -4.54 -5.98
N TYR A 149 5.57 -3.78 -6.61
CA TYR A 149 4.60 -4.43 -7.50
C TYR A 149 5.31 -5.14 -8.66
N THR A 150 6.42 -4.59 -9.18
CA THR A 150 7.16 -5.24 -10.27
C THR A 150 7.75 -6.57 -9.84
N LEU A 151 8.46 -6.60 -8.70
CA LEU A 151 9.09 -7.82 -8.20
C LEU A 151 8.04 -8.85 -7.75
N ARG A 152 6.97 -8.39 -7.12
CA ARG A 152 5.88 -9.24 -6.63
C ARG A 152 5.10 -9.87 -7.77
N ASP A 153 4.71 -9.08 -8.77
CA ASP A 153 4.06 -9.60 -9.96
C ASP A 153 4.99 -10.59 -10.69
N MET A 154 6.28 -10.29 -10.83
CA MET A 154 7.23 -11.22 -11.45
C MET A 154 7.34 -12.55 -10.70
N TYR A 155 7.40 -12.49 -9.37
CA TYR A 155 7.54 -13.66 -8.51
C TYR A 155 6.27 -14.53 -8.52
N TYR A 156 5.08 -13.94 -8.32
CA TYR A 156 3.82 -14.69 -8.28
C TYR A 156 3.33 -15.13 -9.66
N TYR A 157 3.56 -14.32 -10.70
CA TYR A 157 3.04 -14.64 -12.03
C TYR A 157 3.99 -15.53 -12.85
N SER A 158 5.10 -15.97 -12.24
CA SER A 158 6.13 -16.80 -12.90
C SER A 158 6.64 -16.17 -14.21
N ILE A 159 6.79 -14.84 -14.22
CA ILE A 159 7.24 -14.09 -15.42
C ILE A 159 8.77 -14.17 -15.57
N ALA A 160 9.49 -14.69 -14.57
CA ALA A 160 10.90 -15.02 -14.68
C ALA A 160 11.09 -16.51 -15.04
N PRO A 161 11.99 -16.83 -16.00
CA PRO A 161 12.21 -18.18 -16.52
C PRO A 161 12.81 -19.17 -15.51
#